data_AF-A0A2V1C0F1-F1
#
_entry.id   AF-A0A2V1C0F1-F1
#
_cell.length_a   1.000
_cell.length_b   1.000
_cell.length_c   1.000
_cell.angle_alpha   90.00
_cell.angle_beta   90.00
_cell.angle_gamma   90.00
#
_symmetry.space_group_name_H-M   'P 1'
#
loop_
_entity.id
_entity.type
_entity.pdbx_description
1 polymer ?
#
loop_
_entity_poly.entity_id
_entity_poly.type
_entity_poly.pdbx_seq_one_letter_code
_entity_poly.pdbx_strand_id
1 'polypeptide(L)'
;MSDRKRPASSNLKSSSPLFWFTLVIPVAIIGIGVNFILNPVGASTGFGIPIHDPAIFPFMWIKGIRDIFSGVVVLWSFWRGDRQIIATLFAIATLIPIGDGFIILGHLGFAPPIYIHWGTAIYMAVVTRLLFRRT
;
A
#
# COMPACT_ATOMS: atom_id res chain seq x y z
N MET A 1 -6.38 34.25 16.59
CA MET A 1 -6.25 32.91 15.98
C MET A 1 -5.89 33.10 14.52
N SER A 2 -4.67 32.75 14.13
CA SER A 2 -4.14 32.96 12.76
C SER A 2 -4.83 32.02 11.79
N ASP A 3 -5.59 32.60 10.86
CA ASP A 3 -6.11 31.93 9.67
C ASP A 3 -4.94 31.60 8.73
N ARG A 4 -4.23 30.52 9.06
CA ARG A 4 -3.18 29.97 8.20
C ARG A 4 -3.88 29.34 7.01
N LYS A 5 -4.13 30.14 5.96
CA LYS A 5 -4.55 29.66 4.64
C LYS A 5 -3.66 28.46 4.30
N ARG A 6 -4.23 27.26 4.25
CA ARG A 6 -3.50 26.08 3.79
C ARG A 6 -2.96 26.43 2.40
N PRO A 7 -1.66 26.24 2.12
CA PRO A 7 -1.14 26.46 0.78
C PRO A 7 -1.97 25.62 -0.20
N ALA A 8 -2.29 26.19 -1.37
CA ALA A 8 -3.08 25.50 -2.37
C ALA A 8 -2.46 24.13 -2.66
N SER A 9 -3.22 23.05 -2.44
CA SER A 9 -2.74 21.70 -2.67
C SER A 9 -2.39 21.55 -4.15
N SER A 10 -1.10 21.35 -4.45
CA SER A 10 -0.65 21.17 -5.82
C SER A 10 -1.01 19.76 -6.30
N ASN A 11 -1.91 19.67 -7.28
CA ASN A 11 -2.26 18.40 -7.91
C ASN A 11 -1.01 17.75 -8.53
N LEU A 12 -0.87 16.44 -8.36
CA LEU A 12 0.17 15.66 -9.07
C LEU A 12 -0.15 15.65 -10.57
N LYS A 13 0.78 16.12 -11.39
CA LYS A 13 0.64 16.10 -12.86
C LYS A 13 1.07 14.75 -13.42
N SER A 14 0.34 14.21 -14.39
CA SER A 14 0.66 12.93 -15.07
C SER A 14 2.01 12.94 -15.81
N SER A 15 2.54 14.12 -16.13
CA SER A 15 3.89 14.28 -16.69
C SER A 15 5.02 14.11 -15.66
N SER A 16 4.72 14.10 -14.36
CA SER A 16 5.71 13.93 -13.30
C SER A 16 5.93 12.44 -12.99
N PRO A 17 7.17 11.94 -12.88
CA PRO A 17 7.44 10.56 -12.45
C PRO A 17 6.77 10.22 -11.10
N LEU A 18 6.73 11.19 -10.19
CA LEU A 18 6.09 11.02 -8.87
C LEU A 18 4.59 10.70 -8.97
N PHE A 19 3.89 11.16 -10.01
CA PHE A 19 2.49 10.79 -10.22
C PHE A 19 2.35 9.28 -10.39
N TRP A 20 3.18 8.69 -11.25
CA TRP A 20 3.18 7.25 -11.51
C TRP A 20 3.69 6.47 -10.30
N PHE A 21 4.72 6.97 -9.63
CA PHE A 21 5.23 6.33 -8.42
C PHE A 21 4.21 6.30 -7.28
N THR A 22 3.36 7.32 -7.18
CA THR A 22 2.25 7.35 -6.23
C THR A 22 1.06 6.52 -6.72
N LEU A 23 0.77 6.48 -8.03
CA LEU A 23 -0.38 5.75 -8.56
C LEU A 23 -0.20 4.22 -8.49
N VAL A 24 1.02 3.71 -8.67
CA VAL A 24 1.27 2.26 -8.75
C VAL A 24 0.89 1.52 -7.47
N ILE A 25 1.12 2.11 -6.29
CA ILE A 25 0.83 1.46 -4.99
C ILE A 25 -0.66 1.20 -4.75
N PRO A 26 -1.57 2.19 -4.79
CA PRO A 26 -2.99 1.95 -4.60
C PRO A 26 -3.58 1.01 -5.66
N VAL A 27 -3.09 1.08 -6.91
CA VAL A 27 -3.54 0.16 -7.96
C VAL A 27 -3.04 -1.27 -7.68
N ALA A 28 -1.78 -1.44 -7.32
CA ALA A 28 -1.19 -2.75 -7.02
C ALA A 28 -1.86 -3.40 -5.81
N ILE A 29 -2.10 -2.66 -4.72
CA ILE A 29 -2.70 -3.23 -3.51
C ILE A 29 -4.17 -3.61 -3.72
N ILE A 30 -4.92 -2.88 -4.57
CA ILE A 30 -6.25 -3.31 -5.01
C ILE A 30 -6.15 -4.62 -5.79
N GLY A 31 -5.22 -4.73 -6.74
CA GLY A 31 -4.97 -5.96 -7.50
C GLY A 31 -4.62 -7.15 -6.61
N ILE A 32 -3.76 -6.94 -5.61
CA ILE A 32 -3.42 -7.95 -4.60
C ILE A 32 -4.66 -8.36 -3.81
N GLY A 33 -5.47 -7.39 -3.35
CA GLY A 33 -6.68 -7.68 -2.60
C GLY A 33 -7.72 -8.46 -3.40
N VAL A 34 -7.90 -8.12 -4.68
CA VAL A 34 -8.73 -8.91 -5.62
C VAL A 34 -8.17 -10.32 -5.79
N ASN A 35 -6.85 -10.48 -5.90
CA ASN A 35 -6.19 -11.78 -5.99
C ASN A 35 -6.42 -12.63 -4.72
N PHE A 36 -6.40 -12.05 -3.53
CA PHE A 36 -6.74 -12.75 -2.28
C PHE A 36 -8.20 -13.23 -2.23
N ILE A 37 -9.11 -12.56 -2.94
CA ILE A 37 -10.52 -12.97 -3.05
C ILE A 37 -10.70 -14.09 -4.08
N LEU A 38 -10.14 -13.90 -5.28
CA LEU A 38 -10.39 -14.80 -6.41
C LEU A 38 -9.45 -16.01 -6.45
N ASN A 39 -8.25 -15.90 -5.88
CA ASN A 39 -7.21 -16.92 -5.88
C ASN A 39 -6.46 -16.93 -4.53
N PRO A 40 -7.15 -17.30 -3.43
CA PRO A 40 -6.59 -17.23 -2.08
C PRO A 40 -5.33 -18.10 -1.90
N VAL A 41 -5.30 -19.29 -2.54
CA VAL A 41 -4.14 -20.21 -2.46
C VAL A 41 -2.91 -19.58 -3.12
N GLY A 42 -3.05 -19.07 -4.35
CA GLY A 42 -1.94 -18.44 -5.06
C GLY A 42 -1.48 -17.14 -4.40
N ALA A 43 -2.42 -16.29 -3.99
CA ALA A 43 -2.13 -15.04 -3.29
C ALA A 43 -1.36 -15.28 -1.98
N SER A 44 -1.84 -16.21 -1.14
CA SER A 44 -1.22 -16.53 0.14
C SER A 44 0.17 -17.16 -0.04
N THR A 45 0.34 -18.04 -1.04
CA THR A 45 1.64 -18.61 -1.39
C THR A 45 2.64 -17.53 -1.79
N GLY A 46 2.25 -16.58 -2.66
CA GLY A 46 3.09 -15.45 -3.03
C GLY A 46 3.40 -14.50 -1.87
N PHE A 47 2.51 -14.43 -0.88
CA PHE A 47 2.71 -13.66 0.36
C PHE A 47 3.70 -14.31 1.34
N GLY A 48 4.04 -15.59 1.14
CA GLY A 48 4.88 -16.37 2.03
C GLY A 48 4.13 -17.21 3.07
N ILE A 49 2.83 -17.45 2.86
CA ILE A 49 2.01 -18.29 3.74
C ILE A 49 1.24 -19.29 2.86
N PRO A 50 1.86 -20.39 2.38
CA PRO A 50 1.14 -21.39 1.62
C PRO A 50 -0.01 -21.97 2.44
N ILE A 51 -1.22 -21.99 1.85
CA ILE A 51 -2.41 -22.57 2.48
C ILE A 51 -2.91 -23.74 1.66
N HIS A 52 -3.40 -24.77 2.35
CA HIS A 52 -3.95 -25.97 1.73
C HIS A 52 -5.38 -26.28 2.20
N ASP A 53 -5.81 -25.69 3.31
CA ASP A 53 -7.14 -25.88 3.89
C ASP A 53 -8.09 -24.73 3.47
N PRO A 54 -9.18 -25.03 2.74
CA PRO A 54 -10.21 -24.05 2.39
C PRO A 54 -10.86 -23.36 3.60
N ALA A 55 -10.82 -23.97 4.79
CA ALA A 55 -11.35 -23.36 6.02
C ALA A 55 -10.67 -22.02 6.37
N ILE A 56 -9.48 -21.77 5.81
CA ILE A 56 -8.70 -20.54 6.03
C ILE A 56 -9.08 -19.42 5.04
N PHE A 57 -9.80 -19.73 3.94
CA PHE A 57 -10.14 -18.75 2.90
C PHE A 57 -10.87 -17.51 3.42
N PRO A 58 -11.78 -17.58 4.41
CA PRO A 58 -12.39 -16.38 4.99
C PRO A 58 -11.37 -15.36 5.52
N PHE A 59 -10.24 -15.80 6.10
CA PHE A 59 -9.17 -14.88 6.53
C PHE A 59 -8.49 -14.21 5.34
N MET A 60 -8.33 -14.94 4.23
CA MET A 60 -7.76 -14.39 2.98
C MET A 60 -8.68 -13.34 2.37
N TRP A 61 -10.00 -13.56 2.39
CA TRP A 61 -10.98 -12.59 1.92
C TRP A 61 -11.01 -11.33 2.80
N ILE A 62 -10.96 -11.50 4.13
CA ILE A 62 -10.86 -10.36 5.06
C ILE A 62 -9.62 -9.52 4.74
N LYS A 63 -8.46 -10.16 4.52
CA LYS A 63 -7.25 -9.45 4.08
C LYS A 63 -7.48 -8.76 2.74
N GLY A 64 -8.01 -9.46 1.75
CA GLY A 64 -8.25 -8.90 0.41
C GLY A 64 -9.14 -7.66 0.42
N ILE A 65 -10.21 -7.68 1.23
CA ILE A 65 -11.10 -6.53 1.42
C ILE A 65 -10.35 -5.34 2.04
N ARG A 66 -9.49 -5.59 3.03
CA ARG A 66 -8.67 -4.53 3.66
C ARG A 66 -7.68 -3.91 2.67
N ASP A 67 -7.04 -4.74 1.86
CA ASP A 67 -6.09 -4.29 0.82
C ASP A 67 -6.81 -3.42 -0.24
N ILE A 68 -8.00 -3.85 -0.70
CA ILE A 68 -8.85 -3.06 -1.60
C ILE A 68 -9.25 -1.74 -0.95
N PHE A 69 -9.75 -1.78 0.29
CA PHE A 69 -10.15 -0.58 1.02
C PHE A 69 -9.01 0.42 1.15
N SER A 70 -7.82 -0.02 1.56
CA SER A 70 -6.63 0.82 1.68
C SER A 70 -6.25 1.47 0.35
N GLY A 71 -6.27 0.70 -0.75
CA GLY A 71 -5.99 1.24 -2.07
C GLY A 71 -7.05 2.23 -2.55
N VAL A 72 -8.34 1.97 -2.32
CA VAL A 72 -9.45 2.88 -2.67
C VAL A 72 -9.35 4.20 -1.91
N VAL A 73 -9.04 4.17 -0.61
CA VAL A 73 -8.86 5.40 0.20
C VAL A 73 -7.73 6.26 -0.37
N VAL A 74 -6.58 5.66 -0.67
CA VAL A 74 -5.43 6.37 -1.24
C VAL A 74 -5.73 6.87 -2.66
N LEU A 75 -6.38 6.07 -3.51
CA LEU A 75 -6.74 6.45 -4.87
C LEU A 75 -7.76 7.59 -4.88
N TRP A 76 -8.74 7.57 -3.99
CA TRP A 76 -9.70 8.65 -3.85
C TRP A 76 -9.01 9.97 -3.46
N SER A 77 -8.10 9.95 -2.49
CA SER A 77 -7.30 11.13 -2.13
C SER A 77 -6.37 11.57 -3.28
N PHE A 78 -5.82 10.63 -4.03
CA PHE A 78 -5.02 10.91 -5.23
C PHE A 78 -5.80 11.72 -6.27
N TRP A 79 -7.05 11.34 -6.53
CA TRP A 79 -7.93 12.01 -7.50
C TRP A 79 -8.43 13.37 -7.01
N ARG A 80 -8.62 13.53 -5.70
CA ARG A 80 -8.94 14.82 -5.07
C ARG A 80 -7.77 15.81 -5.12
N GLY A 81 -6.55 15.31 -5.33
CA GLY A 81 -5.37 16.13 -5.58
C GLY A 81 -4.73 16.80 -4.35
N ASP A 82 -5.17 16.42 -3.14
CA ASP A 82 -4.53 16.91 -1.91
C ASP A 82 -3.24 16.14 -1.63
N ARG A 83 -2.12 16.70 -2.10
CA ARG A 83 -0.79 16.13 -1.93
C ARG A 83 -0.40 15.86 -0.48
N GLN A 84 -0.83 16.70 0.47
CA GLN A 84 -0.49 16.52 1.88
C GLN A 84 -1.27 15.35 2.48
N ILE A 85 -2.54 15.21 2.13
CA ILE A 85 -3.36 14.04 2.52
C ILE A 85 -2.76 12.77 1.93
N ILE A 86 -2.41 12.76 0.63
CA ILE A 86 -1.81 11.59 -0.03
C ILE A 86 -0.49 11.22 0.67
N ALA A 87 0.40 12.18 0.93
CA ALA A 87 1.66 11.94 1.62
C ALA A 87 1.46 11.35 3.02
N THR A 88 0.49 11.87 3.76
CA THR A 88 0.14 11.39 5.11
C THR A 88 -0.42 9.97 5.06
N LEU A 89 -1.34 9.68 4.13
CA LEU A 89 -1.90 8.34 3.95
C LEU A 89 -0.81 7.34 3.54
N PHE A 90 0.09 7.70 2.63
CA PHE A 90 1.23 6.87 2.27
C PHE A 90 2.15 6.58 3.47
N ALA A 91 2.47 7.60 4.27
CA ALA A 91 3.29 7.45 5.47
C ALA A 91 2.68 6.45 6.46
N ILE A 92 1.38 6.60 6.76
CA ILE A 92 0.66 5.72 7.67
C ILE A 92 0.53 4.31 7.06
N ALA A 93 0.15 4.21 5.78
CA ALA A 93 -0.02 2.94 5.10
C ALA A 93 1.29 2.15 4.96
N THR A 94 2.45 2.81 5.02
CA THR A 94 3.77 2.14 5.05
C THR A 94 3.92 1.20 6.26
N LEU A 95 3.16 1.42 7.34
CA LEU A 95 3.14 0.51 8.48
C LEU A 95 2.61 -0.89 8.11
N ILE A 96 1.75 -1.01 7.09
CA ILE A 96 1.20 -2.29 6.64
C ILE A 96 2.31 -3.21 6.11
N PRO A 97 3.08 -2.86 5.06
CA PRO A 97 4.14 -3.73 4.56
C PRO A 97 5.30 -3.91 5.57
N ILE A 98 5.50 -2.98 6.51
CA ILE A 98 6.44 -3.19 7.63
C ILE A 98 5.93 -4.30 8.56
N GLY A 99 4.67 -4.23 8.97
CA GLY A 99 4.03 -5.24 9.82
C GLY A 99 4.01 -6.61 9.14
N ASP A 100 3.56 -6.66 7.88
CA ASP A 100 3.56 -7.88 7.06
C ASP A 100 4.99 -8.44 6.93
N GLY A 101 5.98 -7.58 6.70
CA GLY A 101 7.39 -7.95 6.60
C GLY A 101 7.93 -8.57 7.89
N PHE A 102 7.55 -8.06 9.07
CA PHE A 102 7.91 -8.67 10.35
C PHE A 102 7.20 -10.00 10.61
N ILE A 103 5.91 -10.11 10.24
CA ILE A 103 5.17 -11.37 10.36
C ILE A 103 5.84 -12.46 9.52
N ILE A 104 6.17 -12.16 8.25
CA ILE A 104 6.82 -13.14 7.36
C ILE A 104 8.25 -13.42 7.80
N LEU A 105 9.00 -12.43 8.28
CA LEU A 105 10.33 -12.66 8.86
C LEU A 105 10.27 -13.60 10.07
N GLY A 106 9.27 -13.43 10.95
CA GLY A 106 9.05 -14.31 12.09
C GLY A 106 8.58 -15.71 11.70
N HIS A 107 7.80 -15.83 10.61
CA HIS A 107 7.26 -17.10 10.14
C HIS A 107 8.27 -17.93 9.33
N LEU A 108 9.01 -17.30 8.42
CA LEU A 108 9.87 -17.96 7.44
C LEU A 108 11.36 -17.63 7.58
N GLY A 109 11.73 -16.68 8.44
CA GLY A 109 13.09 -16.12 8.44
C GLY A 109 13.39 -15.31 7.17
N PHE A 110 14.67 -15.21 6.83
CA PHE A 110 15.11 -14.52 5.61
C PHE A 110 14.86 -15.38 4.37
N ALA A 111 13.63 -15.33 3.85
CA ALA A 111 13.19 -16.06 2.66
C ALA A 111 12.72 -15.09 1.56
N PRO A 112 12.69 -15.51 0.27
CA PRO A 112 12.32 -14.64 -0.83
C PRO A 112 11.03 -13.81 -0.68
N PRO A 113 9.94 -14.30 -0.04
CA PRO A 113 8.74 -13.50 0.17
C PRO A 113 8.96 -12.21 0.98
N ILE A 114 10.02 -12.08 1.79
CA ILE A 114 10.28 -10.84 2.55
C ILE A 114 10.53 -9.63 1.64
N TYR A 115 11.02 -9.86 0.41
CA TYR A 115 11.41 -8.78 -0.50
C TYR A 115 10.22 -7.97 -0.99
N ILE A 116 9.04 -8.59 -1.15
CA ILE A 116 7.85 -7.83 -1.55
C ILE A 116 7.41 -6.89 -0.42
N HIS A 117 7.50 -7.33 0.83
CA HIS A 117 7.10 -6.54 2.00
C HIS A 117 8.06 -5.40 2.26
N TRP A 118 9.33 -5.72 2.53
CA TRP A 118 10.34 -4.70 2.83
C TRP A 118 10.67 -3.83 1.63
N GLY A 119 10.63 -4.37 0.42
CA GLY A 119 10.77 -3.61 -0.82
C GLY A 119 9.64 -2.59 -0.98
N THR A 120 8.39 -2.99 -0.75
CA THR A 120 7.24 -2.08 -0.77
C THR A 120 7.35 -1.03 0.33
N ALA A 121 7.75 -1.40 1.55
CA ALA A 121 7.94 -0.48 2.66
C ALA A 121 9.00 0.60 2.34
N ILE A 122 10.17 0.19 1.83
CA ILE A 122 11.24 1.12 1.41
C ILE A 122 10.75 2.02 0.29
N TYR A 123 10.10 1.44 -0.72
CA TYR A 123 9.55 2.20 -1.84
C TYR A 123 8.54 3.26 -1.36
N MET A 124 7.59 2.87 -0.51
CA MET A 124 6.59 3.78 0.04
C MET A 124 7.23 4.85 0.91
N ALA A 125 8.25 4.54 1.71
CA ALA A 125 8.98 5.53 2.49
C ALA A 125 9.70 6.56 1.60
N VAL A 126 10.32 6.14 0.50
CA VAL A 126 10.95 7.03 -0.48
C VAL A 126 9.90 7.92 -1.15
N VAL A 127 8.80 7.34 -1.64
CA VAL A 127 7.71 8.10 -2.28
C VAL A 127 7.08 9.09 -1.31
N THR A 128 6.83 8.68 -0.06
CA THR A 128 6.35 9.55 1.03
C THR A 128 7.26 10.76 1.23
N ARG A 129 8.57 10.53 1.35
CA ARG A 129 9.55 11.61 1.49
C ARG A 129 9.51 12.57 0.29
N LEU A 130 9.40 12.05 -0.93
CA LEU A 130 9.31 12.87 -2.14
C LEU A 130 7.99 13.66 -2.24
N LEU A 131 6.88 13.09 -1.74
CA LEU A 131 5.59 13.78 -1.66
C LEU A 131 5.69 14.98 -0.71
N PHE A 132 6.23 14.80 0.50
CA PHE A 132 6.43 15.88 1.48
C PHE A 132 7.47 16.92 1.07
N ARG A 133 8.50 16.56 0.30
CA ARG A 133 9.52 17.53 -0.15
C ARG A 133 9.02 18.57 -1.15
N ARG A 134 7.84 18.38 -1.76
CA ARG A 134 7.24 19.36 -2.68
C ARG A 134 5.84 19.81 -2.27
N THR A 135 5.50 19.66 -0.99
CA THR A 135 4.38 20.35 -0.32
C THR A 135 4.92 21.56 0.41
#